data_AF-A0A352SUP9-F1
#
_entry.id   AF-A0A352SUP9-F1
#
_cell.length_a   1.000
_cell.length_b   1.000
_cell.length_c   1.000
_cell.angle_alpha   90.00
_cell.angle_beta   90.00
_cell.angle_gamma   90.00
#
_symmetry.space_group_name_H-M   'P 1'
#
loop_
_entity.id
_entity.type
_entity.pdbx_description
1 polymer ?
#
loop_
_entity_poly.entity_id
_entity_poly.type
_entity_poly.pdbx_seq_one_letter_code
_entity_poly.pdbx_strand_id
1 'polypeptide(L)'
;HIFNSVFVLDAGQIIARRDKVNLPNYGVFDDKRNFTAGALPGPVMLRGIKFGLPICEDIWQADVAECLQESGADILLVVNASPFDSTKPERRMSTAVARTVETGLPLIYVNMVGGQDELVYDGASFALNADGSLASHLPSFSEAVLSIQLSVTAGHMHLAGPVTPPDEDLRALYRGVMLGMRDYVHKNGFPGVVLG
;
A
#
# COMPACT_ATOMS: atom_id res chain seq x y z
N HIS A 1 -20.50 7.50 13.04
CA HIS A 1 -19.97 6.59 12.01
C HIS A 1 -18.47 6.43 12.22
N ILE A 2 -17.95 5.19 12.11
CA ILE A 2 -16.53 4.87 12.20
C ILE A 2 -16.04 4.59 10.78
N PHE A 3 -14.84 5.05 10.42
CA PHE A 3 -14.28 4.92 9.08
C PHE A 3 -12.83 4.41 9.14
N ASN A 4 -12.42 3.71 8.10
CA ASN A 4 -11.01 3.45 7.82
C ASN A 4 -10.50 4.62 6.96
N SER A 5 -9.52 5.38 7.46
CA SER A 5 -9.17 6.68 6.90
C SER A 5 -7.67 6.90 6.81
N VAL A 6 -7.26 7.68 5.82
CA VAL A 6 -5.94 8.30 5.74
C VAL A 6 -6.06 9.80 5.99
N PHE A 7 -5.12 10.35 6.76
CA PHE A 7 -5.04 11.77 7.07
C PHE A 7 -3.78 12.35 6.46
N VAL A 8 -3.90 13.54 5.87
CA VAL A 8 -2.75 14.30 5.36
C VAL A 8 -2.45 15.41 6.35
N LEU A 9 -1.21 15.42 6.85
CA LEU A 9 -0.74 16.40 7.80
C LEU A 9 0.38 17.23 7.17
N ASP A 10 0.29 18.56 7.29
CA ASP A 10 1.36 19.48 6.89
C ASP A 10 1.46 20.62 7.90
N ALA A 11 2.68 21.00 8.27
CA ALA A 11 2.96 22.05 9.27
C ALA A 11 2.18 21.91 10.60
N GLY A 12 1.99 20.67 11.07
CA GLY A 12 1.28 20.38 12.32
C GLY A 12 -0.25 20.49 12.24
N GLN A 13 -0.83 20.63 11.05
CA GLN A 13 -2.28 20.68 10.82
C GLN A 13 -2.75 19.49 9.98
N ILE A 14 -3.96 19.01 10.24
CA ILE A 14 -4.64 18.06 9.35
C ILE A 14 -5.25 18.87 8.21
N ILE A 15 -4.67 18.75 7.02
CA ILE A 15 -5.13 19.51 5.83
C ILE A 15 -6.15 18.74 5.01
N ALA A 16 -6.19 17.42 5.15
CA ALA A 16 -7.17 16.57 4.49
C ALA A 16 -7.37 15.23 5.21
N ARG A 17 -8.50 14.62 4.91
CA ARG A 17 -8.87 13.25 5.29
C ARG A 17 -9.51 12.57 4.08
N ARG A 18 -9.22 11.30 3.87
CA ARG A 18 -9.92 10.42 2.92
C ARG A 18 -10.35 9.15 3.63
N ASP A 19 -11.56 8.71 3.32
CA ASP A 19 -12.16 7.51 3.90
C ASP A 19 -12.20 6.42 2.83
N LYS A 20 -11.85 5.19 3.21
CA LYS A 20 -11.81 4.02 2.32
C LYS A 20 -13.19 3.78 1.73
N VAL A 21 -13.28 3.65 0.41
CA VAL A 21 -14.55 3.50 -0.31
C VAL A 21 -14.94 2.04 -0.36
N ASN A 22 -14.02 1.19 -0.81
CA ASN A 22 -14.23 -0.23 -0.98
C ASN A 22 -13.90 -0.97 0.31
N LEU A 23 -14.93 -1.47 1.00
CA LEU A 23 -14.78 -2.21 2.26
C LEU A 23 -14.81 -3.73 2.00
N PRO A 24 -13.67 -4.44 2.11
CA PRO A 24 -13.61 -5.89 1.92
C PRO A 24 -14.40 -6.61 3.02
N ASN A 25 -15.18 -7.62 2.64
CA ASN A 25 -15.97 -8.43 3.56
C ASN A 25 -15.87 -9.93 3.22
N TYR A 26 -14.67 -10.34 2.82
CA TYR A 26 -14.34 -11.67 2.35
C TYR A 26 -12.94 -12.08 2.84
N GLY A 27 -12.69 -13.39 2.88
CA GLY A 27 -11.43 -13.93 3.39
C GLY A 27 -11.22 -13.57 4.85
N VAL A 28 -10.13 -12.88 5.15
CA VAL A 28 -9.73 -12.47 6.51
C VAL A 28 -10.30 -11.10 6.93
N PHE A 29 -11.06 -10.44 6.05
CA PHE A 29 -11.58 -9.10 6.28
C PHE A 29 -13.10 -9.09 6.52
N ASP A 30 -13.54 -8.28 7.49
CA ASP A 30 -14.94 -8.00 7.84
C ASP A 30 -15.14 -6.49 8.02
N ASP A 31 -14.61 -5.67 7.08
CA ASP A 31 -14.55 -4.21 7.24
C ASP A 31 -15.96 -3.59 7.31
N LYS A 32 -16.97 -4.16 6.64
CA LYS A 32 -18.34 -3.61 6.64
C LYS A 32 -19.03 -3.75 7.99
N ARG A 33 -18.57 -4.66 8.86
CA ARG A 33 -19.04 -4.75 10.24
C ARG A 33 -18.58 -3.56 11.09
N ASN A 34 -17.37 -3.07 10.83
CA ASN A 34 -16.69 -2.09 11.68
C ASN A 34 -16.75 -0.66 11.12
N PHE A 35 -16.79 -0.52 9.80
CA PHE A 35 -16.62 0.75 9.11
C PHE A 35 -17.80 1.10 8.20
N THR A 36 -18.02 2.39 8.07
CA THR A 36 -18.87 2.98 7.02
C THR A 36 -18.00 3.27 5.80
N ALA A 37 -18.50 2.98 4.60
CA ALA A 37 -17.79 3.30 3.36
C ALA A 37 -17.69 4.81 3.16
N GLY A 38 -16.55 5.27 2.65
CA GLY A 38 -16.35 6.64 2.18
C GLY A 38 -17.08 6.92 0.87
N ALA A 39 -17.19 8.20 0.52
CA ALA A 39 -17.59 8.64 -0.81
C ALA A 39 -16.38 8.65 -1.77
N LEU A 40 -16.63 8.60 -3.08
CA LEU A 40 -15.57 8.72 -4.08
C LEU A 40 -14.72 9.99 -3.84
N PRO A 41 -13.39 9.86 -3.74
CA PRO A 41 -12.53 10.95 -3.32
C PRO A 41 -12.00 11.76 -4.51
N GLY A 42 -11.84 13.08 -4.32
CA GLY A 42 -10.92 13.89 -5.13
C GLY A 42 -9.49 13.90 -4.54
N PRO A 43 -8.46 14.30 -5.30
CA PRO A 43 -7.09 14.37 -4.81
C PRO A 43 -6.91 15.43 -3.72
N VAL A 44 -5.76 15.38 -3.05
CA VAL A 44 -5.33 16.38 -2.07
C VAL A 44 -4.12 17.13 -2.63
N MET A 45 -4.21 18.46 -2.69
CA MET A 45 -3.07 19.31 -3.03
C MET A 45 -2.09 19.36 -1.86
N LEU A 46 -0.85 18.95 -2.09
CA LEU A 46 0.24 19.06 -1.14
C LEU A 46 1.49 19.55 -1.87
N ARG A 47 1.98 20.75 -1.48
CA ARG A 47 3.22 21.35 -2.00
C ARG A 47 3.30 21.40 -3.54
N GLY A 48 2.17 21.67 -4.20
CA GLY A 48 2.07 21.80 -5.66
C GLY A 48 1.80 20.51 -6.42
N ILE A 49 1.60 19.38 -5.73
CA ILE A 49 1.26 18.08 -6.32
C ILE A 49 -0.11 17.63 -5.79
N LYS A 50 -0.98 17.13 -6.67
CA LYS A 50 -2.27 16.55 -6.33
C LYS A 50 -2.14 15.05 -6.14
N PHE A 51 -2.14 14.61 -4.88
CA PHE A 51 -2.08 13.19 -4.53
C PHE A 51 -3.48 12.57 -4.49
N GLY A 52 -3.69 11.53 -5.28
CA GLY A 52 -4.79 10.58 -5.07
C GLY A 52 -4.43 9.60 -3.97
N LEU A 53 -5.36 9.35 -3.04
CA LEU A 53 -5.09 8.61 -1.80
C LEU A 53 -6.03 7.40 -1.61
N PRO A 54 -6.03 6.43 -2.54
CA PRO A 54 -6.81 5.20 -2.35
C PRO A 54 -6.23 4.38 -1.19
N ILE A 55 -7.10 3.66 -0.47
CA ILE A 55 -6.72 2.84 0.68
C ILE A 55 -6.95 1.35 0.36
N CYS A 56 -5.85 0.60 0.21
CA CYS A 56 -5.84 -0.86 0.08
C CYS A 56 -6.82 -1.42 -0.95
N GLU A 57 -8.00 -1.85 -0.50
CA GLU A 57 -9.05 -2.45 -1.35
C GLU A 57 -9.50 -1.51 -2.47
N ASP A 58 -9.36 -0.19 -2.28
CA ASP A 58 -9.77 0.83 -3.26
C ASP A 58 -9.13 0.66 -4.64
N ILE A 59 -7.93 0.07 -4.74
CA ILE A 59 -7.27 -0.13 -6.05
C ILE A 59 -7.61 -1.45 -6.74
N TRP A 60 -8.31 -2.37 -6.06
CA TRP A 60 -8.68 -3.67 -6.65
C TRP A 60 -9.80 -3.52 -7.68
N GLN A 61 -10.53 -2.41 -7.63
CA GLN A 61 -11.48 -1.96 -8.64
C GLN A 61 -10.95 -0.69 -9.32
N ALA A 62 -11.50 -0.35 -10.48
CA ALA A 62 -11.05 0.81 -11.25
C ALA A 62 -11.66 2.14 -10.76
N ASP A 63 -12.85 2.09 -10.14
CA ASP A 63 -13.71 3.23 -9.81
C ASP A 63 -13.02 4.35 -9.02
N VAL A 64 -12.29 4.01 -7.95
CA VAL A 64 -11.60 5.02 -7.12
C VAL A 64 -10.42 5.63 -7.88
N ALA A 65 -9.67 4.82 -8.61
CA ALA A 65 -8.51 5.29 -9.37
C ALA A 65 -8.93 6.16 -10.57
N GLU A 66 -9.99 5.77 -11.27
CA GLU A 66 -10.63 6.53 -12.34
C GLU A 66 -11.14 7.88 -11.82
N CYS A 67 -11.92 7.88 -10.73
CA CYS A 67 -12.42 9.13 -10.15
C CYS A 67 -11.29 10.10 -9.74
N LEU A 68 -10.21 9.57 -9.16
CA LEU A 68 -9.03 10.37 -8.80
C LEU A 68 -8.33 10.95 -10.04
N GLN A 69 -8.22 10.16 -11.12
CA GLN A 69 -7.65 10.61 -12.38
C GLN A 69 -8.51 11.70 -13.03
N GLU A 70 -9.82 11.47 -13.15
CA GLU A 70 -10.76 12.42 -13.77
C GLU A 70 -10.87 13.72 -12.96
N SER A 71 -10.70 13.66 -11.64
CA SER A 71 -10.63 14.84 -10.76
C SER A 71 -9.24 15.50 -10.73
N GLY A 72 -8.30 15.00 -11.54
CA GLY A 72 -7.02 15.63 -11.84
C GLY A 72 -5.91 15.33 -10.85
N ALA A 73 -5.85 14.11 -10.29
CA ALA A 73 -4.68 13.65 -9.56
C ALA A 73 -3.45 13.59 -10.46
N ASP A 74 -2.28 13.92 -9.90
CA ASP A 74 -0.98 13.84 -10.60
C ASP A 74 -0.29 12.48 -10.33
N ILE A 75 -0.56 11.87 -9.17
CA ILE A 75 0.06 10.63 -8.68
C ILE A 75 -0.89 9.93 -7.71
N LEU A 76 -0.86 8.60 -7.70
CA LEU A 76 -1.57 7.78 -6.72
C LEU A 76 -0.61 7.33 -5.60
N LEU A 77 -0.96 7.59 -4.35
CA LEU A 77 -0.28 7.07 -3.17
C LEU A 77 -1.22 6.14 -2.42
N VAL A 78 -1.01 4.84 -2.60
CA VAL A 78 -1.84 3.78 -2.04
C VAL A 78 -1.27 3.34 -0.70
N VAL A 79 -2.05 3.49 0.37
CA VAL A 79 -1.67 3.03 1.72
C VAL A 79 -2.36 1.71 2.02
N ASN A 80 -1.60 0.70 2.45
CA ASN A 80 -2.05 -0.67 2.53
C ASN A 80 -1.70 -1.34 3.86
N ALA A 81 -2.58 -2.24 4.27
CA ALA A 81 -2.31 -3.32 5.20
C ALA A 81 -2.77 -4.61 4.52
N SER A 82 -2.04 -5.01 3.47
CA SER A 82 -2.35 -6.18 2.67
C SER A 82 -1.58 -7.38 3.23
N PRO A 83 -2.25 -8.43 3.76
CA PRO A 83 -1.59 -9.59 4.33
C PRO A 83 -0.97 -10.46 3.23
N PHE A 84 0.07 -11.18 3.61
CA PHE A 84 0.85 -12.07 2.77
C PHE A 84 0.11 -13.39 2.53
N ASP A 85 0.08 -13.80 1.27
CA ASP A 85 0.00 -15.19 0.84
C ASP A 85 0.96 -15.36 -0.35
N SER A 86 1.31 -16.61 -0.71
CA SER A 86 2.32 -16.87 -1.74
C SER A 86 1.97 -16.30 -3.13
N THR A 87 0.70 -16.00 -3.40
CA THR A 87 0.24 -15.43 -4.69
C THR A 87 0.03 -13.93 -4.63
N LYS A 88 -0.01 -13.33 -3.42
CA LYS A 88 -0.37 -11.93 -3.23
C LYS A 88 0.60 -10.95 -3.88
N PRO A 89 1.93 -11.13 -3.82
CA PRO A 89 2.87 -10.19 -4.42
C PRO A 89 2.58 -9.94 -5.91
N GLU A 90 2.41 -11.00 -6.69
CA GLU A 90 2.08 -10.94 -8.12
C GLU A 90 0.72 -10.28 -8.37
N ARG A 91 -0.28 -10.60 -7.55
CA ARG A 91 -1.62 -9.98 -7.63
C ARG A 91 -1.59 -8.48 -7.34
N ARG A 92 -0.80 -8.03 -6.36
CA ARG A 92 -0.64 -6.60 -6.06
C ARG A 92 0.04 -5.87 -7.20
N MET A 93 1.12 -6.44 -7.74
CA MET A 93 1.84 -5.85 -8.88
C MET A 93 0.94 -5.74 -10.11
N SER A 94 0.26 -6.82 -10.51
CA SER A 94 -0.66 -6.80 -11.65
C SER A 94 -1.81 -5.80 -11.46
N THR A 95 -2.40 -5.72 -10.27
CA THR A 95 -3.46 -4.75 -9.96
C THR A 95 -2.95 -3.31 -10.06
N ALA A 96 -1.78 -3.02 -9.48
CA ALA A 96 -1.20 -1.69 -9.52
C ALA A 96 -0.81 -1.28 -10.96
N VAL A 97 -0.22 -2.18 -11.75
CA VAL A 97 0.07 -1.95 -13.17
C VAL A 97 -1.21 -1.66 -13.95
N ALA A 98 -2.30 -2.41 -13.71
CA ALA A 98 -3.58 -2.14 -14.36
C ALA A 98 -4.09 -0.72 -14.05
N ARG A 99 -4.07 -0.31 -12.77
CA ARG A 99 -4.47 1.06 -12.37
C ARG A 99 -3.58 2.14 -12.99
N THR A 100 -2.26 1.92 -13.03
CA THR A 100 -1.31 2.82 -13.68
C THR A 100 -1.60 2.97 -15.17
N VAL A 101 -1.83 1.87 -15.89
CA VAL A 101 -2.14 1.89 -17.33
C VAL A 101 -3.48 2.55 -17.63
N GLU A 102 -4.52 2.25 -16.84
CA GLU A 102 -5.86 2.81 -17.00
C GLU A 102 -5.89 4.31 -16.74
N THR A 103 -5.16 4.78 -15.72
CA THR A 103 -5.17 6.19 -15.32
C THR A 103 -4.09 7.03 -16.00
N GLY A 104 -3.02 6.40 -16.52
CA GLY A 104 -1.81 7.09 -16.96
C GLY A 104 -1.07 7.81 -15.83
N LEU A 105 -1.34 7.47 -14.57
CA LEU A 105 -0.71 8.09 -13.40
C LEU A 105 0.37 7.17 -12.80
N PRO A 106 1.51 7.73 -12.34
CA PRO A 106 2.43 6.97 -11.50
C PRO A 106 1.75 6.58 -10.19
N LEU A 107 2.21 5.48 -9.59
CA LEU A 107 1.62 4.89 -8.40
C LEU A 107 2.69 4.50 -7.39
N ILE A 108 2.53 4.91 -6.14
CA ILE A 108 3.35 4.46 -5.00
C ILE A 108 2.48 3.58 -4.11
N TYR A 109 2.89 2.33 -3.92
CA TYR A 109 2.22 1.33 -3.08
C TYR A 109 3.01 1.16 -1.79
N VAL A 110 2.45 1.65 -0.67
CA VAL A 110 3.04 1.51 0.67
C VAL A 110 2.27 0.47 1.45
N ASN A 111 2.95 -0.54 1.95
CA ASN A 111 2.33 -1.65 2.68
C ASN A 111 2.96 -1.83 4.06
N MET A 112 2.13 -2.21 5.02
CA MET A 112 2.55 -2.64 6.35
C MET A 112 3.51 -3.84 6.27
N VAL A 113 4.41 -3.94 7.25
CA VAL A 113 5.25 -5.12 7.48
C VAL A 113 5.17 -5.55 8.94
N GLY A 114 5.18 -6.86 9.18
CA GLY A 114 5.16 -7.46 10.52
C GLY A 114 4.09 -8.52 10.71
N GLY A 115 4.22 -9.33 11.75
CA GLY A 115 3.22 -10.31 12.17
C GLY A 115 2.18 -9.70 13.10
N GLN A 116 0.89 -10.00 12.90
CA GLN A 116 -0.20 -9.65 13.80
C GLN A 116 -1.12 -10.85 13.94
N ASP A 117 -1.12 -11.46 15.12
CA ASP A 117 -1.86 -12.69 15.41
C ASP A 117 -1.58 -13.77 14.35
N GLU A 118 -2.60 -14.19 13.59
CA GLU A 118 -2.45 -15.20 12.53
C GLU A 118 -1.92 -14.64 11.19
N LEU A 119 -1.93 -13.31 11.02
CA LEU A 119 -1.56 -12.67 9.77
C LEU A 119 -0.12 -12.19 9.76
N VAL A 120 0.49 -12.23 8.59
CA VAL A 120 1.79 -11.62 8.33
C VAL A 120 1.62 -10.60 7.21
N TYR A 121 2.14 -9.40 7.41
CA TYR A 121 2.26 -8.39 6.39
C TYR A 121 3.71 -8.39 5.91
N ASP A 122 3.90 -8.56 4.61
CA ASP A 122 5.21 -8.76 3.98
C ASP A 122 5.91 -7.45 3.62
N GLY A 123 5.28 -6.29 3.79
CA GLY A 123 5.82 -5.04 3.27
C GLY A 123 5.88 -5.12 1.75
N ALA A 124 7.10 -5.23 1.21
CA ALA A 124 7.35 -5.26 -0.24
C ALA A 124 6.70 -4.06 -0.95
N SER A 125 6.80 -2.89 -0.33
CA SER A 125 6.31 -1.64 -0.92
C SER A 125 7.02 -1.36 -2.24
N PHE A 126 6.34 -0.77 -3.21
CA PHE A 126 6.89 -0.53 -4.54
C PHE A 126 6.35 0.75 -5.16
N ALA A 127 6.97 1.20 -6.25
CA ALA A 127 6.48 2.32 -7.04
C ALA A 127 6.57 2.01 -8.53
N LEU A 128 5.58 2.50 -9.27
CA LEU A 128 5.44 2.37 -10.72
C LEU A 128 5.40 3.75 -11.36
N ASN A 129 6.10 3.89 -12.48
CA ASN A 129 5.93 5.04 -13.38
C ASN A 129 4.60 4.92 -14.15
N ALA A 130 4.16 6.03 -14.77
CA ALA A 130 2.91 6.08 -15.54
C ALA A 130 2.82 5.06 -16.70
N ASP A 131 3.95 4.57 -17.19
CA ASP A 131 4.03 3.53 -18.22
C ASP A 131 3.96 2.09 -17.66
N GLY A 132 3.80 1.94 -16.34
CA GLY A 132 3.79 0.65 -15.65
C GLY A 132 5.18 0.10 -15.33
N SER A 133 6.27 0.81 -15.67
CA SER A 133 7.63 0.35 -15.34
C SER A 133 7.92 0.49 -13.84
N LEU A 134 8.65 -0.50 -13.30
CA LEU A 134 9.03 -0.53 -11.88
C LEU A 134 10.08 0.56 -11.59
N ALA A 135 9.71 1.52 -10.74
CA ALA A 135 10.55 2.64 -10.33
C ALA A 135 11.33 2.36 -9.03
N SER A 136 10.76 1.59 -8.11
CA SER A 136 11.38 1.20 -6.85
C SER A 136 10.69 -0.03 -6.26
N HIS A 137 11.43 -0.82 -5.48
CA HIS A 137 10.89 -1.96 -4.73
C HIS A 137 11.67 -2.13 -3.41
N LEU A 138 10.95 -2.21 -2.31
CA LEU A 138 11.52 -2.35 -0.96
C LEU A 138 11.65 -3.83 -0.57
N PRO A 139 12.53 -4.17 0.38
CA PRO A 139 12.69 -5.55 0.83
C PRO A 139 11.38 -6.12 1.41
N SER A 140 11.10 -7.39 1.11
CA SER A 140 10.04 -8.15 1.77
C SER A 140 10.43 -8.47 3.23
N PHE A 141 9.43 -8.60 4.10
CA PHE A 141 9.55 -9.06 5.50
C PHE A 141 10.56 -8.28 6.36
N SER A 142 10.86 -7.03 6.01
CA SER A 142 11.75 -6.14 6.75
C SER A 142 11.16 -4.74 6.82
N GLU A 143 11.30 -4.08 7.98
CA GLU A 143 11.08 -2.64 8.08
C GLU A 143 12.14 -1.90 7.25
N ALA A 144 11.69 -0.93 6.47
CA ALA A 144 12.56 -0.12 5.63
C ALA A 144 11.95 1.27 5.43
N VAL A 145 12.83 2.26 5.33
CA VAL A 145 12.49 3.62 4.90
C VAL A 145 13.33 3.92 3.67
N LEU A 146 12.68 4.43 2.63
CA LEU A 146 13.31 4.71 1.35
C LEU A 146 12.80 6.04 0.81
N SER A 147 13.70 6.77 0.16
CA SER A 147 13.36 8.00 -0.56
C SER A 147 13.22 7.69 -2.05
N ILE A 148 12.06 8.01 -2.62
CA ILE A 148 11.82 7.98 -4.06
C ILE A 148 11.97 9.39 -4.58
N GLN A 149 12.79 9.57 -5.61
CA GLN A 149 12.94 10.84 -6.29
C GLN A 149 11.79 11.00 -7.29
N LEU A 150 11.07 12.11 -7.18
CA LEU A 150 10.08 12.52 -8.15
C LEU A 150 10.66 13.67 -8.97
N SER A 151 10.66 13.53 -10.28
CA SER A 151 11.04 14.57 -11.25
C SER A 151 9.91 14.81 -12.24
N VAL A 152 9.83 16.02 -12.79
CA VAL A 152 8.85 16.36 -13.83
C VAL A 152 9.60 16.74 -15.09
N THR A 153 9.40 15.98 -16.17
CA THR A 153 10.03 16.21 -17.48
C THR A 153 8.94 16.31 -18.54
N ALA A 154 8.94 17.40 -19.30
CA ALA A 154 7.93 17.67 -20.34
C ALA A 154 6.47 17.55 -19.84
N GLY A 155 6.21 17.89 -18.58
CA GLY A 155 4.89 17.78 -17.95
C GLY A 155 4.53 16.39 -17.42
N HIS A 156 5.42 15.41 -17.54
CA HIS A 156 5.22 14.06 -17.03
C HIS A 156 6.05 13.81 -15.77
N MET A 157 5.42 13.20 -14.77
CA MET A 157 6.08 12.75 -13.55
C MET A 157 6.88 11.46 -13.80
N HIS A 158 8.11 11.42 -13.28
CA HIS A 158 8.97 10.26 -13.31
C HIS A 158 9.50 9.96 -11.90
N LEU A 159 9.32 8.72 -11.47
CA LEU A 159 9.77 8.17 -10.20
C LEU A 159 11.05 7.36 -10.39
N ALA A 160 11.99 7.52 -9.46
CA ALA A 160 13.20 6.72 -9.41
C ALA A 160 13.59 6.42 -7.96
N GLY A 161 13.92 5.16 -7.68
CA GLY A 161 14.46 4.72 -6.39
C GLY A 161 15.19 3.38 -6.53
N PRO A 162 15.82 2.87 -5.47
CA PRO A 162 16.46 1.57 -5.53
C PRO A 162 15.42 0.45 -5.63
N VAL A 163 15.84 -0.65 -6.24
CA VAL A 163 15.02 -1.85 -6.46
C VAL A 163 15.70 -3.01 -5.74
N THR A 164 15.04 -3.50 -4.69
CA THR A 164 15.42 -4.74 -4.02
C THR A 164 14.62 -5.87 -4.64
N PRO A 165 15.27 -6.96 -5.13
CA PRO A 165 14.54 -8.12 -5.63
C PRO A 165 13.58 -8.69 -4.56
N PRO A 166 12.36 -9.12 -4.94
CA PRO A 166 11.44 -9.76 -4.01
C PRO A 166 11.99 -11.11 -3.53
N ASP A 167 11.57 -11.53 -2.34
CA ASP A 167 11.75 -12.93 -1.93
C ASP A 167 10.77 -13.82 -2.69
N GLU A 168 11.25 -14.97 -3.14
CA GLU A 168 10.48 -15.95 -3.92
C GLU A 168 10.42 -17.31 -3.22
N ASP A 169 9.44 -18.13 -3.63
CA ASP A 169 9.28 -19.54 -3.24
C ASP A 169 9.37 -19.79 -1.72
N LEU A 170 10.13 -20.82 -1.34
CA LEU A 170 10.34 -21.25 0.04
C LEU A 170 11.02 -20.18 0.89
N ARG A 171 11.80 -19.26 0.27
CA ARG A 171 12.41 -18.17 1.03
C ARG A 171 11.34 -17.21 1.54
N ALA A 172 10.38 -16.84 0.70
CA ALA A 172 9.27 -15.97 1.11
C ALA A 172 8.44 -16.63 2.22
N LEU A 173 8.09 -17.91 2.07
CA LEU A 173 7.35 -18.67 3.08
C LEU A 173 8.10 -18.74 4.41
N TYR A 174 9.38 -19.12 4.37
CA TYR A 174 10.21 -19.21 5.57
C TYR A 174 10.31 -17.86 6.29
N ARG A 175 10.59 -16.78 5.55
CA ARG A 175 10.66 -15.43 6.13
C ARG A 175 9.32 -14.98 6.72
N GLY A 176 8.20 -15.30 6.07
CA GLY A 176 6.87 -15.03 6.60
C GLY A 176 6.62 -15.73 7.94
N VAL A 177 6.88 -17.04 8.03
CA VAL A 177 6.73 -17.81 9.28
C VAL A 177 7.64 -17.27 10.38
N MET A 178 8.91 -17.00 10.05
CA MET A 178 9.87 -16.46 11.02
C MET A 178 9.46 -15.07 11.52
N LEU A 179 8.97 -14.20 10.63
CA LEU A 179 8.47 -12.87 11.00
C LEU A 179 7.26 -12.97 11.92
N GLY A 180 6.27 -13.81 11.56
CA GLY A 180 5.07 -14.03 12.36
C GLY A 180 5.40 -14.54 13.77
N MET A 181 6.21 -15.59 13.87
CA MET A 181 6.62 -16.17 15.16
C MET A 181 7.37 -15.14 16.03
N ARG A 182 8.36 -14.45 15.45
CA ARG A 182 9.16 -13.44 16.15
C ARG A 182 8.28 -12.34 16.71
N ASP A 183 7.41 -11.77 15.87
CA ASP A 183 6.59 -10.64 16.26
C ASP A 183 5.52 -11.07 17.28
N TYR A 184 4.96 -12.27 17.18
CA TYR A 184 4.04 -12.79 18.19
C TYR A 184 4.71 -12.89 19.57
N VAL A 185 5.92 -13.45 19.64
CA VAL A 185 6.69 -13.56 20.90
C VAL A 185 7.00 -12.18 21.47
N HIS A 186 7.56 -11.28 20.66
CA HIS A 186 8.03 -9.98 21.13
C HIS A 186 6.89 -9.02 21.49
N LYS A 187 5.82 -8.95 20.67
CA LYS A 187 4.71 -8.03 20.91
C LYS A 187 3.89 -8.39 22.15
N ASN A 188 3.88 -9.67 22.52
CA ASN A 188 3.23 -10.15 23.74
C ASN A 188 4.19 -10.20 24.96
N GLY A 189 5.45 -9.80 24.80
CA GLY A 189 6.42 -9.75 25.91
C GLY A 189 6.85 -11.11 26.45
N PHE A 190 6.73 -12.18 25.66
CA PHE A 190 7.18 -13.51 26.09
C PHE A 190 8.72 -13.58 26.11
N PRO A 191 9.33 -14.24 27.10
CA PRO A 191 10.79 -14.34 27.22
C PRO A 191 11.41 -15.40 26.28
N GLY A 192 10.60 -16.22 25.62
CA GLY A 192 11.07 -17.30 24.74
C GLY A 192 9.97 -18.26 24.32
N VAL A 193 10.37 -19.37 23.69
CA VAL A 193 9.48 -20.42 23.16
C VAL A 193 9.98 -21.78 23.65
N VAL A 194 9.06 -22.71 23.90
CA VAL A 194 9.35 -24.12 24.16
C VAL A 194 8.76 -24.95 23.01
N LEU A 195 9.57 -25.82 22.42
CA LEU A 195 9.16 -26.77 21.38
C LEU A 195 9.55 -28.18 21.84
N GLY A 196 8.60 -29.10 21.82
CA GLY A 196 8.77 -30.50 22.22
C GLY A 196 9.22 -31.41 21.09
#